data_AF-A0A1W9PH53-F1
#
_entry.id   AF-A0A1W9PH53-F1
#
_cell.length_a   1.000
_cell.length_b   1.000
_cell.length_c   1.000
_cell.angle_alpha   90.00
_cell.angle_beta   90.00
_cell.angle_gamma   90.00
#
_symmetry.space_group_name_H-M   'P 1'
#
loop_
_entity.id
_entity.type
_entity.pdbx_description
1 polymer ?
#
loop_
_entity_poly.entity_id
_entity_poly.type
_entity_poly.pdbx_seq_one_letter_code
_entity_poly.pdbx_strand_id
1 'polypeptide(L)'
;MEIDDLEERIDRAIEEKNFEELLDLLKRRAEILKTLVDKGRIQELKKKDEERIKILKREMEKLKNEAIILKRARNEYKKLLDLMRKGEDIGRA
;
A
#
# COMPACT_ATOMS: atom_id res chain seq x y z
N MET A 1 9.70 -7.09 23.37
CA MET A 1 10.18 -6.29 22.23
C MET A 1 10.23 -4.87 22.72
N GLU A 2 11.40 -4.25 22.64
CA GLU A 2 11.55 -2.86 23.03
C GLU A 2 10.81 -1.97 22.03
N ILE A 3 10.32 -0.81 22.47
CA ILE A 3 9.56 0.09 21.58
C ILE A 3 10.41 0.55 20.40
N ASP A 4 11.73 0.68 20.59
CA ASP A 4 12.66 1.13 19.56
C ASP A 4 12.84 0.08 18.45
N ASP A 5 13.01 -1.20 18.81
CA ASP A 5 13.00 -2.32 17.85
C ASP A 5 11.72 -2.34 17.03
N LEU A 6 10.58 -2.06 17.67
CA LEU A 6 9.29 -2.06 17.02
C LEU A 6 9.17 -0.90 16.02
N GLU A 7 9.69 0.28 16.36
CA GLU A 7 9.72 1.43 15.44
C GLU A 7 10.58 1.15 14.21
N GLU A 8 11.76 0.56 14.37
CA GLU A 8 12.64 0.21 13.24
C GLU A 8 11.99 -0.81 12.31
N ARG A 9 11.28 -1.79 12.86
CA ARG A 9 10.53 -2.77 12.07
C ARG A 9 9.36 -2.15 11.31
N ILE A 10 8.70 -1.16 11.90
CA ILE A 10 7.64 -0.41 11.22
C ILE A 10 8.22 0.33 10.01
N ASP A 11 9.36 1.01 10.19
CA ASP A 11 10.04 1.71 9.10
C ASP A 11 10.44 0.74 7.98
N ARG A 12 11.04 -0.41 8.34
CA ARG A 12 11.39 -1.46 7.37
C ARG A 12 10.19 -2.02 6.62
N ALA A 13 9.09 -2.29 7.32
CA ALA A 13 7.86 -2.79 6.69
C ALA A 13 7.26 -1.79 5.69
N ILE A 14 7.41 -0.48 5.95
CA ILE A 14 7.02 0.58 5.00
C ILE A 14 7.95 0.58 3.78
N GLU A 15 9.27 0.53 3.98
CA GLU A 15 10.27 0.52 2.91
C GLU A 15 10.13 -0.69 1.98
N GLU A 16 9.93 -1.87 2.56
CA GLU A 16 9.77 -3.14 1.84
C GLU A 16 8.35 -3.33 1.29
N LYS A 17 7.42 -2.39 1.57
CA LYS A 17 6.00 -2.45 1.20
C LYS A 17 5.29 -3.70 1.73
N ASN A 18 5.77 -4.24 2.85
CA ASN A 18 5.13 -5.35 3.56
C ASN A 18 4.00 -4.82 4.44
N PHE A 19 2.90 -4.39 3.81
CA PHE A 19 1.81 -3.73 4.50
C PHE A 19 1.00 -4.66 5.43
N GLU A 20 1.02 -5.96 5.19
CA GLU A 20 0.41 -6.94 6.11
C GLU A 20 1.18 -7.01 7.42
N GLU A 21 2.52 -7.12 7.36
CA GLU A 21 3.36 -7.07 8.56
C GLU A 21 3.22 -5.70 9.26
N LEU A 22 3.18 -4.60 8.51
CA LEU A 22 3.00 -3.27 9.06
C LEU A 22 1.73 -3.17 9.93
N LEU A 23 0.61 -3.74 9.48
CA LEU A 23 -0.63 -3.75 10.25
C LEU A 23 -0.48 -4.47 11.59
N ASP A 24 0.20 -5.60 11.61
CA ASP A 24 0.41 -6.37 12.83
C ASP A 24 1.39 -5.70 13.79
N LEU A 25 2.43 -5.05 13.27
CA LEU A 25 3.35 -4.22 14.06
C LEU A 25 2.61 -3.04 14.71
N LEU A 26 1.73 -2.36 13.96
CA LEU A 26 0.94 -1.24 14.48
C LEU A 26 -0.04 -1.67 15.58
N LYS A 27 -0.67 -2.85 15.46
CA LYS A 27 -1.52 -3.40 16.53
C LYS A 27 -0.71 -3.65 17.81
N ARG A 28 0.49 -4.23 17.70
CA ARG A 28 1.39 -4.45 18.83
C ARG A 28 1.85 -3.12 19.45
N ARG A 29 2.16 -2.12 18.62
CA ARG A 29 2.56 -0.78 19.07
C ARG A 29 1.46 -0.10 19.86
N ALA A 30 0.20 -0.25 19.45
CA ALA A 30 -0.93 0.32 20.17
C ALA A 30 -1.02 -0.19 21.61
N GLU A 31 -0.70 -1.47 21.87
CA GLU A 31 -0.67 -2.01 23.24
C GLU A 31 0.46 -1.40 24.08
N ILE A 32 1.65 -1.20 23.50
CA ILE A 32 2.78 -0.55 24.20
C ILE A 32 2.47 0.92 24.51
N LEU A 33 1.84 1.64 23.57
CA LEU A 33 1.49 3.05 23.74
C LEU A 33 0.48 3.28 24.87
N LYS A 34 -0.35 2.30 25.22
CA LYS A 34 -1.27 2.41 26.38
C LYS A 34 -0.53 2.55 27.70
N THR A 35 0.68 1.98 27.79
CA THR A 35 1.50 2.00 29.01
C THR A 35 2.61 3.04 28.97
N LEU A 36 2.80 3.72 27.83
CA LEU A 36 3.84 4.74 27.66
C LEU A 36 3.41 6.04 28.33
N VAL A 37 4.19 6.50 29.31
CA VAL A 37 3.92 7.72 30.07
C VAL A 37 4.81 8.91 29.68
N ASP A 38 5.90 8.64 28.94
CA ASP A 38 6.84 9.67 28.49
C ASP A 38 6.22 10.52 27.36
N LYS A 39 5.80 11.74 27.73
CA LYS A 39 5.21 12.71 26.79
C LYS A 39 6.18 13.16 25.70
N GLY A 40 7.47 13.27 26.01
CA GLY A 40 8.49 13.65 25.02
C GLY A 40 8.59 12.58 23.95
N ARG A 41 8.71 11.33 24.38
CA ARG A 41 8.74 10.17 23.47
C ARG A 41 7.48 10.06 22.62
N ILE A 42 6.29 10.26 23.22
CA ILE A 42 5.01 10.24 22.48
C ILE A 42 4.99 11.31 21.38
N GLN A 43 5.50 12.52 21.65
CA GLN A 43 5.55 13.59 20.64
C GLN A 43 6.51 13.25 19.49
N GLU A 44 7.66 12.65 19.77
CA GLU A 44 8.59 12.19 18.73
C GLU A 44 7.96 11.13 17.82
N LEU A 45 7.31 10.13 18.43
CA LEU A 45 6.61 9.06 17.73
C LEU A 45 5.51 9.61 16.83
N LYS A 46 4.73 10.58 17.33
CA LYS A 46 3.69 11.24 16.55
C LYS A 46 4.25 11.98 15.32
N LYS A 47 5.36 12.71 15.47
CA LYS A 47 6.02 13.39 14.34
C LYS A 47 6.51 12.40 13.29
N LYS A 48 7.09 11.27 13.71
CA LYS A 48 7.49 10.20 12.79
C LYS A 48 6.28 9.64 12.04
N ASP A 49 5.17 9.39 12.73
CA ASP A 49 3.96 8.86 12.11
C ASP A 49 3.35 9.81 11.08
N GLU A 50 3.42 11.12 11.30
CA GLU A 50 3.00 12.12 10.31
C GLU A 50 3.80 12.00 9.00
N GLU A 51 5.10 11.73 9.07
CA GLU A 51 5.92 11.48 7.88
C GLU A 51 5.62 10.13 7.23
N ARG A 52 5.47 9.06 8.03
CA ARG A 52 5.07 7.72 7.54
C ARG A 52 3.75 7.77 6.78
N ILE A 53 2.76 8.52 7.29
CA ILE A 53 1.47 8.72 6.61
C ILE A 53 1.65 9.39 5.25
N LYS A 54 2.56 10.37 5.11
CA LYS A 54 2.84 11.01 3.81
C LYS A 54 3.43 10.01 2.82
N ILE A 55 4.34 9.14 3.27
CA ILE A 55 4.93 8.07 2.43
C ILE A 55 3.82 7.13 1.95
N LEU A 56 2.99 6.62 2.87
CA LEU A 56 1.90 5.71 2.54
C LEU A 56 0.88 6.34 1.57
N LYS A 57 0.53 7.63 1.75
CA LYS A 57 -0.35 8.34 0.82
C LYS A 57 0.22 8.43 -0.61
N ARG A 58 1.52 8.70 -0.74
CA ARG A 58 2.18 8.74 -2.05
C ARG A 58 2.16 7.38 -2.73
N GLU A 59 2.42 6.31 -1.98
CA GLU A 59 2.38 4.95 -2.51
C GLU A 59 0.96 4.54 -2.93
N MET A 60 -0.06 4.88 -2.12
CA MET A 60 -1.47 4.66 -2.48
C MET A 60 -1.85 5.35 -3.80
N GLU A 61 -1.44 6.59 -4.00
CA GLU A 61 -1.73 7.32 -5.23
C GLU A 61 -1.02 6.70 -6.44
N LYS A 62 0.23 6.23 -6.27
CA LYS A 62 0.95 5.49 -7.31
C LYS A 62 0.20 4.22 -7.72
N LEU A 63 -0.18 3.38 -6.76
CA LEU A 63 -0.91 2.13 -7.01
C LEU A 63 -2.26 2.38 -7.69
N LYS A 64 -2.97 3.44 -7.29
CA LYS A 64 -4.23 3.84 -7.92
C LYS A 64 -4.02 4.21 -9.40
N ASN A 65 -2.98 4.97 -9.71
CA ASN A 65 -2.64 5.33 -11.08
C ASN A 65 -2.27 4.10 -11.93
N GLU A 66 -1.48 3.18 -11.39
CA GLU A 66 -1.16 1.91 -12.05
C GLU A 66 -2.42 1.07 -12.33
N ALA A 67 -3.33 0.97 -11.36
CA ALA A 67 -4.60 0.27 -11.53
C ALA A 67 -5.48 0.89 -12.65
N ILE A 68 -5.49 2.22 -12.77
CA ILE A 68 -6.19 2.91 -13.87
C ILE A 68 -5.58 2.56 -15.22
N ILE A 69 -4.25 2.55 -15.33
CA ILE A 69 -3.54 2.18 -16.56
C ILE A 69 -3.86 0.72 -16.94
N LEU A 70 -3.79 -0.21 -15.99
CA LEU A 70 -4.12 -1.62 -16.23
C LEU A 70 -5.58 -1.80 -16.66
N LYS A 71 -6.51 -1.07 -16.06
CA LYS A 71 -7.93 -1.09 -16.46
C LYS A 71 -8.12 -0.63 -17.90
N ARG A 72 -7.39 0.41 -18.34
CA ARG A 72 -7.41 0.88 -19.73
C ARG A 72 -6.83 -0.17 -20.67
N ALA A 73 -5.67 -0.73 -20.36
CA ALA A 73 -5.04 -1.79 -21.15
C ALA A 73 -5.98 -2.99 -21.34
N ARG A 74 -6.60 -3.47 -20.25
CA ARG A 74 -7.59 -4.56 -20.29
C ARG A 74 -8.76 -4.25 -21.24
N ASN A 75 -9.26 -3.02 -21.22
CA ASN A 75 -10.36 -2.62 -22.10
C ASN A 75 -9.94 -2.58 -23.58
N GLU A 76 -8.71 -2.15 -23.89
CA GLU A 76 -8.18 -2.20 -25.26
C GLU A 76 -8.02 -3.66 -25.74
N TYR A 77 -7.48 -4.55 -24.90
CA TYR A 77 -7.44 -5.98 -25.22
C TYR A 77 -8.82 -6.57 -25.52
N LYS A 78 -9.84 -6.19 -24.74
CA LYS A 78 -11.21 -6.65 -24.97
C LYS A 78 -11.71 -6.22 -26.36
N LYS A 79 -11.50 -4.96 -26.75
CA LYS A 79 -11.89 -4.48 -28.09
C LYS A 79 -11.20 -5.26 -29.21
N LEU A 80 -9.90 -5.56 -29.06
CA LEU A 80 -9.15 -6.35 -30.03
C LEU A 80 -9.72 -7.76 -30.18
N LEU A 81 -10.04 -8.43 -29.07
CA LEU A 81 -10.68 -9.75 -29.09
C LEU A 81 -12.05 -9.72 -29.78
N ASP A 82 -12.85 -8.67 -29.53
CA ASP A 82 -14.16 -8.51 -30.16
C ASP A 82 -14.04 -8.32 -31.69
N LEU A 83 -12.99 -7.63 -32.17
CA LEU A 83 -12.70 -7.47 -33.60
C LEU A 83 -12.24 -8.80 -34.24
N MET A 84 -11.36 -9.54 -33.57
CA MET A 84 -10.87 -10.83 -34.05
C MET A 84 -12.02 -11.83 -34.23
N ARG A 85 -12.94 -11.92 -33.26
CA ARG A 85 -14.15 -12.77 -33.36
C ARG A 85 -15.00 -12.44 -34.58
N LYS A 86 -15.24 -11.14 -34.83
CA LYS A 86 -15.98 -10.71 -36.03
C LYS A 86 -15.26 -11.08 -37.33
N GLY A 87 -13.94 -11.03 -37.35
CA GLY A 87 -13.13 -11.47 -38.50
C GLY A 87 -13.24 -12.98 -38.76
N GLU A 88 -13.24 -13.80 -37.70
CA GLU A 88 -13.45 -15.25 -37.80
C GLU A 88 -14.86 -15.60 -38.31
N ASP A 89 -15.88 -14.87 -37.88
CA ASP A 89 -17.27 -15.09 -38.32
C ASP A 89 -17.47 -14.75 -39.81
N ILE A 90 -16.78 -13.72 -40.33
CA ILE A 90 -16.81 -13.38 -41.76
C ILE A 90 -16.06 -14.41 -42.61
N GLY A 91 -14.96 -14.99 -42.09
CA GLY A 91 -14.19 -16.01 -42.81
C GLY A 91 -14.83 -17.41 -42.84
N ARG A 92 -15.91 -17.63 -42.08
CA ARG A 92 -16.67 -18.89 -42.04
C ARG A 92 -18.01 -18.86 -42.79
N ALA A 93 -18.45 -17.68 -43.25
CA ALA A 93 -19.65 -17.49 -44.07
C ALA A 93 -19.33 -17.64 -45.56
#